data_AF-A0A1G0SUM7-F1
#
_entry.id   AF-A0A1G0SUM7-F1
#
_cell.length_a   1.000
_cell.length_b   1.000
_cell.length_c   1.000
_cell.angle_alpha   90.00
_cell.angle_beta   90.00
_cell.angle_gamma   90.00
#
_symmetry.space_group_name_H-M   'P 1'
#
loop_
_entity.id
_entity.type
_entity.pdbx_description
1 polymer ?
#
loop_
_entity_poly.entity_id
_entity_poly.type
_entity_poly.pdbx_seq_one_letter_code
_entity_poly.pdbx_strand_id
1 'polypeptide(L)'
;MRCPLLREAQVKFCRASAYTKLIVRTTDTSNNERCSTEAWSRCLAAKQHKEEHPSVARCPFLQESLVQYCSGAPISKYVPYSDAKIARCTDDRHKYCDVFAELASGEGSPKRTPSGESDRHVDIFHKALEIPDDVWLSPNHLWLSASADGYWHIGIDAFLAGVLGRVDRLGFPTSRGVQHPAAVLTIRDIDLHLVFPSPLQITESNSHLRASTDRITEEPYVGGWLLEGKWATTDSPTAGLRTGESARTWMIHEIKRLTEFVQHKNALSTQRLNDGGIVAVGVAQHLDRQDVLGLYNEFFCPHASWRIPL
;
A
#
# COMPACT_ATOMS: atom_id res chain seq x y z
N MET A 1 6.04 9.34 12.08
CA MET A 1 7.49 9.28 11.82
C MET A 1 7.74 9.51 10.34
N ARG A 2 8.83 10.19 9.96
CA ARG A 2 9.17 10.39 8.54
C ARG A 2 9.81 9.13 7.96
N CYS A 3 9.68 8.94 6.65
CA CYS A 3 10.35 7.84 5.95
C CYS A 3 11.86 7.86 6.19
N PRO A 4 12.47 6.75 6.64
CA PRO A 4 13.92 6.63 6.81
C PRO A 4 14.74 6.83 5.53
N LEU A 5 14.11 6.75 4.35
CA LEU A 5 14.74 6.97 3.04
C LEU A 5 14.58 8.42 2.54
N LEU A 6 13.85 9.27 3.24
CA LEU A 6 13.71 10.67 2.87
C LEU A 6 15.02 11.40 3.16
N ARG A 7 15.54 12.10 2.14
CA ARG A 7 16.75 12.92 2.24
C ARG A 7 16.46 14.33 1.74
N GLU A 8 17.26 15.26 2.23
CA GLU A 8 17.24 16.66 1.84
C GLU A 8 18.54 17.02 1.14
N ALA A 9 18.45 17.85 0.11
CA ALA A 9 19.62 18.37 -0.60
C ALA A 9 19.39 19.84 -0.95
N GLN A 10 20.47 20.63 -0.90
CA GLN A 10 20.48 21.96 -1.50
C GLN A 10 20.76 21.80 -2.99
N VAL A 11 19.87 22.34 -3.82
CA VAL A 11 20.05 22.37 -5.27
C VAL A 11 20.20 23.78 -5.77
N LYS A 12 20.93 23.92 -6.87
CA LYS A 12 21.00 25.14 -7.66
C LYS A 12 20.32 24.93 -9.01
N PHE A 13 19.74 25.99 -9.56
CA PHE A 13 19.15 25.97 -10.89
C PHE A 13 19.17 27.35 -11.53
N CYS A 14 18.99 27.38 -12.85
CA CYS A 14 18.95 28.61 -13.62
C CYS A 14 17.49 29.03 -13.88
N ARG A 15 17.09 30.20 -13.35
CA ARG A 15 15.78 30.83 -13.64
C ARG A 15 15.64 31.22 -15.11
N ALA A 16 16.73 31.60 -15.76
CA ALA A 16 16.73 32.07 -17.14
C ALA A 16 16.64 30.95 -18.19
N SER A 17 16.85 29.69 -17.77
CA SER A 17 16.79 28.52 -18.66
C SER A 17 15.34 28.14 -18.93
N ALA A 18 15.03 27.77 -20.18
CA ALA A 18 13.73 27.21 -20.55
C ALA A 18 13.44 25.85 -19.88
N TYR A 19 14.48 25.16 -19.41
CA TYR A 19 14.37 23.90 -18.68
C TYR A 19 15.00 24.04 -17.30
N THR A 20 14.22 23.72 -16.26
CA THR A 20 14.69 23.75 -14.86
C THR A 20 15.42 22.46 -14.53
N LYS A 21 16.75 22.46 -14.73
CA LYS A 21 17.61 21.38 -14.25
C LYS A 21 18.06 21.70 -12.82
N LEU A 22 17.63 20.88 -11.87
CA LEU A 22 18.06 20.95 -10.47
C LEU A 22 19.40 20.23 -10.34
N ILE A 23 20.42 20.93 -9.86
CA ILE A 23 21.79 20.42 -9.69
C ILE A 23 22.09 20.39 -8.19
N VAL A 24 22.37 19.21 -7.64
CA VAL A 24 22.76 19.08 -6.23
C VAL A 24 24.06 19.82 -6.00
N ARG A 25 24.08 20.66 -4.97
CA ARG A 25 25.28 21.36 -4.54
C ARG A 25 26.21 20.37 -3.86
N THR A 26 27.39 20.18 -4.43
CA THR A 26 28.52 19.51 -3.79
C THR A 26 29.62 20.53 -3.50
N THR A 27 30.52 20.24 -2.57
CA THR A 27 31.67 21.11 -2.26
C THR A 27 32.51 21.39 -3.51
N ASP A 28 32.74 20.38 -4.35
CA ASP A 28 33.55 20.47 -5.56
C ASP A 28 32.90 21.27 -6.70
N THR A 29 31.57 21.28 -6.79
CA THR A 29 30.86 21.99 -7.88
C THR A 29 30.71 23.49 -7.60
N SER A 30 30.84 23.91 -6.34
CA SER A 30 30.51 25.28 -5.94
C SER A 30 31.44 26.36 -6.48
N ASN A 31 32.71 26.04 -6.75
CA ASN A 31 33.74 27.01 -7.14
C ASN A 31 34.20 26.92 -8.60
N ASN A 32 33.75 25.92 -9.35
CA ASN A 32 34.22 25.67 -10.73
C ASN A 32 33.13 25.84 -11.80
N GLU A 33 31.94 26.30 -11.40
CA GLU A 33 30.81 26.50 -12.29
C GLU A 33 30.72 27.95 -12.80
N ARG A 34 30.39 28.11 -14.09
CA ARG A 34 30.28 29.42 -14.76
C ARG A 34 29.35 30.39 -14.02
N CYS A 35 28.26 29.91 -13.43
CA CYS A 35 27.26 30.75 -12.78
C CYS A 35 27.70 31.30 -11.41
N SER A 36 28.78 30.76 -10.84
CA SER A 36 29.33 31.18 -9.54
C SER A 36 30.56 32.08 -9.67
N THR A 37 30.95 32.44 -10.89
CA THR A 37 32.08 33.34 -11.20
C THR A 37 31.66 34.39 -12.23
N GLU A 38 32.45 35.45 -12.43
CA GLU A 38 32.19 36.52 -13.41
C GLU A 38 32.03 36.03 -14.87
N ALA A 39 32.44 34.79 -15.16
CA ALA A 39 32.24 34.13 -16.44
C ALA A 39 30.76 34.00 -16.84
N TRP A 40 29.82 34.15 -15.90
CA TRP A 40 28.38 34.17 -16.19
C TRP A 40 27.97 35.28 -17.16
N SER A 41 28.69 36.41 -17.19
CA SER A 41 28.46 37.54 -18.10
C SER A 41 28.51 37.16 -19.58
N ARG A 42 29.20 36.06 -19.92
CA ARG A 42 29.29 35.50 -21.27
C ARG A 42 28.21 34.46 -21.57
N CYS A 43 27.35 34.12 -20.62
CA CYS A 43 26.29 33.13 -20.78
C CYS A 43 25.17 33.65 -21.68
N LEU A 44 24.87 32.91 -22.76
CA LEU A 44 23.80 33.28 -23.71
C LEU A 44 22.42 33.32 -23.05
N ALA A 45 22.12 32.37 -22.17
CA ALA A 45 20.85 32.33 -21.46
C ALA A 45 20.63 33.59 -20.60
N ALA A 46 21.67 34.10 -19.93
CA ALA A 46 21.58 35.33 -19.15
C ALA A 46 21.40 36.57 -20.05
N LYS A 47 22.14 36.65 -21.17
CA LYS A 47 22.07 37.79 -22.10
C LYS A 47 20.72 37.97 -22.79
N GLN A 48 19.91 36.92 -22.89
CA GLN A 48 18.57 37.00 -23.45
C GLN A 48 17.61 37.80 -22.57
N HIS A 49 17.87 37.85 -21.26
CA HIS A 49 17.10 38.63 -20.31
C HIS A 49 17.76 40.00 -20.17
N LYS A 50 17.15 41.04 -20.75
CA LYS A 50 17.67 42.43 -20.81
C LYS A 50 17.56 43.16 -19.47
N GLU A 51 17.88 42.50 -18.36
CA GLU A 51 17.80 43.05 -17.01
C GLU A 51 19.16 43.65 -16.61
N GLU A 52 19.16 44.86 -16.05
CA GLU A 52 20.35 45.43 -15.41
C GLU A 52 20.57 44.75 -14.07
N HIS A 53 21.80 44.27 -13.82
CA HIS A 53 22.07 43.40 -12.68
C HIS A 53 23.16 44.01 -11.76
N PRO A 54 22.89 44.13 -10.44
CA PRO A 54 23.75 44.86 -9.52
C PRO A 54 25.02 44.11 -9.09
N SER A 55 25.17 42.82 -9.40
CA SER A 55 26.30 41.99 -8.96
C SER A 55 27.06 41.39 -10.14
N VAL A 56 28.36 41.67 -10.24
CA VAL A 56 29.26 41.08 -11.25
C VAL A 56 29.79 39.72 -10.79
N ALA A 57 29.89 39.51 -9.47
CA ALA A 57 30.55 38.35 -8.89
C ALA A 57 29.78 37.02 -9.08
N ARG A 58 28.44 37.06 -9.16
CA ARG A 58 27.60 35.86 -9.27
C ARG A 58 26.43 36.08 -10.22
N CYS A 59 26.06 35.02 -10.94
CA CYS A 59 24.93 35.06 -11.87
C CYS A 59 23.62 35.40 -11.13
N PRO A 60 22.88 36.44 -11.56
CA PRO A 60 21.62 36.86 -10.93
C PRO A 60 20.48 35.85 -11.16
N PHE A 61 20.57 35.04 -12.21
CA PHE A 61 19.59 33.99 -12.52
C PHE A 61 19.87 32.67 -11.81
N LEU A 62 20.99 32.55 -11.10
CA LEU A 62 21.31 31.37 -10.30
C LEU A 62 20.48 31.41 -9.02
N GLN A 63 19.57 30.46 -8.89
CA GLN A 63 18.72 30.30 -7.72
C GLN A 63 19.13 29.06 -6.93
N GLU A 64 18.90 29.10 -5.63
CA GLU A 64 19.08 27.96 -4.74
C GLU A 64 17.73 27.58 -4.13
N SER A 65 17.53 26.29 -3.91
CA SER A 65 16.33 25.77 -3.27
C SER A 65 16.66 24.51 -2.47
N LEU A 66 16.00 24.36 -1.32
CA LEU A 66 16.01 23.12 -0.57
C LEU A 66 15.00 22.17 -1.20
N VAL A 67 15.45 20.96 -1.52
CA VAL A 67 14.60 19.90 -2.08
C VAL A 67 14.65 18.65 -1.22
N GLN A 68 13.59 17.85 -1.32
CA GLN A 68 13.50 16.51 -0.77
C GLN A 68 13.53 15.48 -1.89
N TYR A 69 14.09 14.30 -1.59
CA TYR A 69 14.10 13.15 -2.51
C TYR A 69 14.15 11.84 -1.73
N CYS A 70 13.78 10.75 -2.40
CA CYS A 70 13.91 9.39 -1.85
C CYS A 70 15.28 8.82 -2.21
N SER A 71 16.08 8.43 -1.22
CA SER A 71 17.39 7.80 -1.45
C SER A 71 17.32 6.34 -1.86
N GLY A 72 16.16 5.68 -1.66
CA GLY A 72 15.93 4.30 -2.12
C GLY A 72 15.39 4.21 -3.55
N ALA A 73 14.90 5.32 -4.11
CA ALA A 73 14.35 5.31 -5.46
C ALA A 73 15.48 5.17 -6.50
N PRO A 74 15.28 4.41 -7.60
CA PRO A 74 16.31 4.20 -8.62
C PRO A 74 16.68 5.49 -9.36
N ILE A 75 15.77 6.47 -9.39
CA ILE A 75 15.99 7.79 -9.98
C ILE A 75 15.60 8.84 -8.94
N SER A 76 16.56 9.68 -8.56
CA SER A 76 16.34 10.81 -7.65
C SER A 76 15.45 11.86 -8.31
N LYS A 77 14.17 11.88 -7.92
CA LYS A 77 13.26 12.98 -8.24
C LYS A 77 13.31 14.00 -7.11
N TYR A 78 13.83 15.19 -7.40
CA TYR A 78 13.89 16.30 -6.44
C TYR A 78 12.57 17.06 -6.42
N VAL A 79 11.99 17.18 -5.23
CA VAL A 79 10.74 17.92 -4.99
C VAL A 79 11.06 19.13 -4.10
N PRO A 80 10.71 20.37 -4.49
CA PRO A 80 10.90 21.55 -3.63
C PRO A 80 10.30 21.35 -2.25
N TYR A 81 11.00 21.79 -1.20
CA TYR A 81 10.56 21.61 0.19
C TYR A 81 9.20 22.26 0.47
N SER A 82 8.87 23.38 -0.19
CA SER A 82 7.56 24.03 -0.09
C SER A 82 6.40 23.15 -0.57
N ASP A 83 6.69 22.23 -1.48
CA ASP A 83 5.71 21.39 -2.18
C ASP A 83 5.67 19.96 -1.59
N ALA A 84 6.48 19.71 -0.55
CA ALA A 84 6.65 18.42 0.11
C ALA A 84 5.37 17.85 0.76
N LYS A 85 4.32 18.66 0.93
CA LYS A 85 3.01 18.23 1.46
C LYS A 85 2.32 17.17 0.59
N ILE A 86 2.86 16.85 -0.58
CA ILE A 86 2.33 15.87 -1.53
C ILE A 86 3.02 14.50 -1.38
N ALA A 87 4.11 14.39 -0.63
CA ALA A 87 4.87 13.14 -0.53
C ALA A 87 4.49 12.30 0.70
N ARG A 88 4.06 11.05 0.45
CA ARG A 88 3.83 9.97 1.45
C ARG A 88 5.02 9.69 2.37
N CYS A 89 6.19 10.24 2.05
CA CYS A 89 7.43 10.07 2.81
C CYS A 89 7.51 10.98 4.05
N THR A 90 6.63 11.98 4.17
CA THR A 90 6.69 12.97 5.26
C THR A 90 5.95 12.53 6.53
N ASP A 91 5.23 11.41 6.48
CA ASP A 91 4.50 10.79 7.58
C ASP A 91 4.66 9.26 7.56
N ASP A 92 3.85 8.55 8.36
CA ASP A 92 3.91 7.09 8.51
C ASP A 92 3.40 6.32 7.29
N ARG A 93 2.74 6.98 6.32
CA ARG A 93 2.25 6.33 5.10
C ARG A 93 3.36 5.75 4.25
N HIS A 94 4.62 6.13 4.51
CA HIS A 94 5.79 5.53 3.88
C HIS A 94 5.91 4.03 4.12
N LYS A 95 5.32 3.48 5.20
CA LYS A 95 5.25 2.03 5.46
C LYS A 95 4.58 1.27 4.32
N TYR A 96 3.70 1.94 3.57
CA TYR A 96 2.97 1.40 2.43
C TYR A 96 3.59 1.80 1.08
N CYS A 97 4.80 2.37 1.07
CA CYS A 97 5.54 2.73 -0.14
C CYS A 97 6.39 1.55 -0.61
N ASP A 98 6.29 1.17 -1.88
CA ASP A 98 6.95 -0.01 -2.48
C ASP A 98 8.46 0.02 -2.27
N VAL A 99 9.10 1.16 -2.55
CA VAL A 99 10.54 1.35 -2.38
C VAL A 99 10.96 1.14 -0.92
N PHE A 100 10.13 1.58 0.03
CA PHE A 100 10.44 1.41 1.45
C PHE A 100 10.19 -0.03 1.90
N ALA A 101 9.06 -0.64 1.49
CA ALA A 101 8.72 -2.01 1.82
C ALA A 101 9.80 -2.99 1.31
N GLU A 102 10.23 -2.85 0.05
CA GLU A 102 11.29 -3.67 -0.55
C GLU A 102 12.60 -3.58 0.25
N LEU A 103 13.01 -2.38 0.63
CA LEU A 103 14.25 -2.16 1.39
C LEU A 103 14.14 -2.61 2.86
N ALA A 104 12.96 -2.45 3.47
CA ALA A 104 12.70 -2.86 4.86
C ALA A 104 12.63 -4.39 5.00
N SER A 105 12.21 -5.11 3.96
CA SER A 105 12.20 -6.58 3.92
C SER A 105 13.59 -7.21 3.76
N GLY A 106 14.66 -6.41 3.62
CA GLY A 106 16.06 -6.85 3.52
C GLY A 106 16.50 -7.25 2.11
N GLU A 107 17.77 -6.97 1.78
CA GLU A 107 18.44 -7.51 0.58
C GLU A 107 18.50 -9.04 0.68
N GLY A 108 17.48 -9.69 0.14
CA GLY A 108 17.32 -11.14 0.24
C GLY A 108 15.96 -11.69 -0.19
N SER A 109 14.97 -10.85 -0.51
CA SER A 109 13.81 -11.34 -1.27
C SER A 109 14.22 -11.58 -2.72
N PRO A 110 14.19 -12.82 -3.23
CA PRO A 110 14.53 -13.07 -4.62
C PRO A 110 13.57 -12.26 -5.48
N LYS A 111 14.12 -11.51 -6.46
CA LYS A 111 13.34 -11.05 -7.61
C LYS A 111 12.64 -12.29 -8.16
N ARG A 112 11.33 -12.42 -7.90
CA ARG A 112 10.51 -13.50 -8.45
C ARG A 112 10.45 -13.30 -9.96
N THR A 113 11.34 -13.97 -10.66
CA THR A 113 11.15 -14.31 -12.07
C THR A 113 9.86 -15.14 -12.18
N PRO A 114 9.04 -14.96 -13.23
CA PRO A 114 7.89 -15.81 -13.47
C PRO A 114 8.35 -17.15 -14.07
N SER A 115 9.16 -17.91 -13.34
CA SER A 115 9.65 -19.22 -13.77
C SER A 115 10.13 -20.06 -12.58
N GLY A 116 9.37 -21.09 -12.22
CA GLY A 116 9.82 -22.14 -11.29
C GLY A 116 8.81 -22.46 -10.19
N GLU A 117 8.17 -23.62 -10.28
CA GLU A 117 7.10 -24.13 -9.41
C GLU A 117 7.55 -24.61 -8.02
N SER A 118 8.79 -24.42 -7.58
CA SER A 118 9.36 -25.25 -6.50
C SER A 118 9.85 -24.54 -5.23
N ASP A 119 9.34 -23.35 -4.88
CA ASP A 119 9.71 -22.69 -3.60
C ASP A 119 8.53 -21.99 -2.88
N ARG A 120 7.30 -22.49 -3.04
CA ARG A 120 6.05 -21.85 -2.56
C ARG A 120 5.57 -22.33 -1.19
N HIS A 121 6.44 -22.54 -0.20
CA HIS A 121 6.01 -23.00 1.13
C HIS A 121 6.43 -22.06 2.27
N VAL A 122 6.03 -20.79 2.17
CA VAL A 122 5.43 -20.17 3.36
C VAL A 122 3.95 -20.09 3.05
N ASP A 123 3.21 -21.07 3.57
CA ASP A 123 1.77 -21.20 3.37
C ASP A 123 1.09 -19.90 3.83
N ILE A 124 0.24 -19.30 3.00
CA ILE A 124 -0.50 -18.09 3.38
C ILE A 124 -1.37 -18.35 4.62
N PHE A 125 -1.75 -19.60 4.89
CA PHE A 125 -2.38 -19.98 6.16
C PHE A 125 -1.47 -19.84 7.39
N HIS A 126 -0.15 -19.97 7.24
CA HIS A 126 0.80 -19.60 8.30
C HIS A 126 0.83 -18.08 8.50
N LYS A 127 0.87 -17.31 7.40
CA LYS A 127 0.80 -15.84 7.44
C LYS A 127 -0.51 -15.33 8.05
N ALA A 128 -1.60 -16.08 7.94
CA ALA A 128 -2.87 -15.75 8.60
C ALA A 128 -2.72 -15.64 10.13
N LEU A 129 -1.79 -16.38 10.74
CA LEU A 129 -1.50 -16.32 12.17
C LEU A 129 -0.51 -15.20 12.55
N GLU A 130 0.22 -14.65 11.58
CA GLU A 130 1.15 -13.53 11.73
C GLU A 130 0.40 -12.20 11.61
N ILE A 131 -0.53 -11.95 12.51
CA ILE A 131 -1.30 -10.71 12.57
C ILE A 131 -0.43 -9.63 13.24
N PRO A 132 -0.16 -8.48 12.57
CA PRO A 132 0.59 -7.38 13.19
C PRO A 132 -0.10 -6.82 14.44
N ASP A 133 0.70 -6.29 15.38
CA ASP A 133 0.18 -5.77 16.65
C ASP A 133 -0.71 -4.51 16.49
N ASP A 134 -0.54 -3.78 15.40
CA ASP A 134 -1.28 -2.57 15.03
C ASP A 134 -2.46 -2.84 14.09
N VAL A 135 -2.91 -4.09 14.02
CA VAL A 135 -4.01 -4.55 13.18
C VAL A 135 -5.20 -5.02 14.03
N TRP A 136 -6.39 -4.58 13.63
CA TRP A 136 -7.67 -5.00 14.18
C TRP A 136 -8.51 -5.68 13.10
N LEU A 137 -8.93 -6.92 13.34
CA LEU A 137 -9.69 -7.74 12.40
C LEU A 137 -11.20 -7.62 12.67
N SER A 138 -11.96 -7.42 11.61
CA SER A 138 -13.41 -7.53 11.61
C SER A 138 -13.85 -8.98 11.40
N PRO A 139 -15.09 -9.34 11.79
CA PRO A 139 -15.62 -10.70 11.58
C PRO A 139 -15.75 -11.12 10.11
N ASN A 140 -15.71 -10.17 9.17
CA ASN A 140 -15.74 -10.44 7.73
C ASN A 140 -14.35 -10.36 7.06
N HIS A 141 -13.29 -10.61 7.83
CA HIS A 141 -11.90 -10.71 7.36
C HIS A 141 -11.36 -9.43 6.69
N LEU A 142 -11.93 -8.28 7.06
CA LEU A 142 -11.31 -7.00 6.79
C LEU A 142 -10.48 -6.59 8.00
N TRP A 143 -9.45 -5.81 7.76
CA TRP A 143 -8.66 -5.25 8.84
C TRP A 143 -8.72 -3.74 8.86
N LEU A 144 -8.44 -3.19 10.03
CA LEU A 144 -8.26 -1.78 10.31
C LEU A 144 -6.87 -1.60 10.96
N SER A 145 -6.09 -0.63 10.51
CA SER A 145 -4.80 -0.29 11.13
C SER A 145 -4.61 1.22 11.22
N ALA A 146 -4.06 1.67 12.34
CA ALA A 146 -3.81 3.08 12.60
C ALA A 146 -2.46 3.50 12.01
N SER A 147 -2.48 4.53 11.17
CA SER A 147 -1.27 5.23 10.74
C SER A 147 -0.97 6.37 11.72
N ALA A 148 0.30 6.67 12.00
CA ALA A 148 0.68 7.65 13.04
C ALA A 148 0.26 9.10 12.74
N ASP A 149 -0.18 9.39 11.52
CA ASP A 149 -0.75 10.66 11.08
C ASP A 149 -2.26 10.79 11.36
N GLY A 150 -2.84 9.84 12.11
CA GLY A 150 -4.25 9.86 12.54
C GLY A 150 -5.23 9.39 11.47
N TYR A 151 -4.71 8.73 10.42
CA TYR A 151 -5.49 8.06 9.40
C TYR A 151 -5.57 6.57 9.68
N TRP A 152 -6.58 5.95 9.12
CA TRP A 152 -6.85 4.53 9.25
C TRP A 152 -6.84 3.89 7.87
N HIS A 153 -6.14 2.77 7.77
CA HIS A 153 -6.10 1.93 6.58
C HIS A 153 -7.00 0.72 6.76
N ILE A 154 -7.62 0.30 5.66
CA ILE A 154 -8.49 -0.87 5.60
C ILE A 154 -8.06 -1.76 4.46
N GLY A 155 -7.98 -3.07 4.70
CA GLY A 155 -7.67 -4.06 3.68
C GLY A 155 -8.30 -5.42 3.99
N ILE A 156 -7.92 -6.45 3.23
CA ILE A 156 -8.26 -7.84 3.52
C ILE A 156 -7.15 -8.50 4.33
N ASP A 157 -7.50 -9.37 5.25
CA ASP A 157 -6.50 -10.09 6.04
C ASP A 157 -5.81 -11.21 5.24
N ALA A 158 -4.74 -11.77 5.82
CA ALA A 158 -3.98 -12.83 5.17
C ALA A 158 -4.80 -14.12 4.96
N PHE A 159 -5.85 -14.36 5.74
CA PHE A 159 -6.73 -15.51 5.54
C PHE A 159 -7.60 -15.34 4.29
N LEU A 160 -8.31 -14.22 4.16
CA LEU A 160 -9.11 -13.93 2.97
C LEU A 160 -8.20 -13.87 1.73
N ALA A 161 -7.04 -13.24 1.83
CA ALA A 161 -6.03 -13.26 0.77
C ALA A 161 -5.65 -14.69 0.35
N GLY A 162 -5.40 -15.57 1.32
CA GLY A 162 -5.07 -16.98 1.09
C GLY A 162 -6.19 -17.77 0.45
N VAL A 163 -7.43 -17.54 0.86
CA VAL A 163 -8.61 -18.20 0.28
C VAL A 163 -8.83 -17.78 -1.17
N LEU A 164 -8.71 -16.48 -1.47
CA LEU A 164 -8.87 -15.94 -2.81
C LEU A 164 -7.74 -16.39 -3.75
N GLY A 165 -6.50 -16.33 -3.28
CA GLY A 165 -5.30 -16.62 -4.10
C GLY A 165 -5.01 -15.51 -5.12
N ARG A 166 -5.76 -15.46 -6.22
CA ARG A 166 -5.60 -14.48 -7.30
C ARG A 166 -6.83 -13.59 -7.43
N VAL A 167 -6.62 -12.29 -7.54
CA VAL A 167 -7.67 -11.29 -7.78
C VAL A 167 -7.54 -10.74 -9.20
N ASP A 168 -8.61 -10.85 -9.99
CA ASP A 168 -8.63 -10.42 -11.39
C ASP A 168 -8.86 -8.91 -11.54
N ARG A 169 -9.72 -8.34 -10.69
CA ARG A 169 -10.13 -6.94 -10.78
C ARG A 169 -10.52 -6.40 -9.42
N LEU A 170 -10.33 -5.09 -9.25
CA LEU A 170 -10.69 -4.33 -8.05
C LEU A 170 -11.55 -3.11 -8.42
N GLY A 171 -12.67 -2.96 -7.73
CA GLY A 171 -13.54 -1.78 -7.78
C GLY A 171 -13.68 -1.11 -6.41
N PHE A 172 -13.88 0.21 -6.41
CA PHE A 172 -14.13 1.00 -5.20
C PHE A 172 -15.47 1.74 -5.32
N PRO A 173 -16.60 1.11 -4.91
CA PRO A 173 -17.90 1.76 -4.90
C PRO A 173 -17.91 3.00 -4.00
N THR A 174 -17.20 2.96 -2.89
CA THR A 174 -17.07 4.07 -1.95
C THR A 174 -15.62 4.55 -1.95
N SER A 175 -15.41 5.79 -2.40
CA SER A 175 -14.06 6.35 -2.57
C SER A 175 -13.82 7.65 -1.80
N ARG A 176 -14.90 8.31 -1.33
CA ARG A 176 -14.83 9.56 -0.55
C ARG A 176 -16.05 9.71 0.37
N GLY A 177 -15.92 10.53 1.41
CA GLY A 177 -17.04 10.92 2.29
C GLY A 177 -17.28 9.98 3.46
N VAL A 178 -18.25 10.29 4.31
CA VAL A 178 -18.58 9.51 5.52
C VAL A 178 -19.53 8.37 5.14
N GLN A 179 -19.02 7.15 5.08
CA GLN A 179 -19.79 5.95 4.75
C GLN A 179 -19.02 4.70 5.14
N HIS A 180 -19.64 3.53 5.01
CA HIS A 180 -18.94 2.25 5.16
C HIS A 180 -17.95 2.05 3.99
N PRO A 181 -16.65 1.90 4.27
CA PRO A 181 -15.66 1.54 3.26
C PRO A 181 -16.04 0.25 2.56
N ALA A 182 -16.07 0.28 1.24
CA ALA A 182 -16.51 -0.84 0.43
C ALA A 182 -15.61 -1.01 -0.80
N ALA A 183 -15.31 -2.27 -1.10
CA ALA A 183 -14.55 -2.67 -2.27
C ALA A 183 -15.24 -3.87 -2.94
N VAL A 184 -15.00 -4.02 -4.24
CA VAL A 184 -15.43 -5.20 -4.99
C VAL A 184 -14.19 -5.89 -5.52
N LEU A 185 -13.96 -7.13 -5.10
CA LEU A 185 -12.91 -7.99 -5.64
C LEU A 185 -13.55 -8.95 -6.62
N THR A 186 -13.07 -8.97 -7.86
CA THR A 186 -13.50 -9.97 -8.84
C THR A 186 -12.52 -11.12 -8.85
N ILE A 187 -13.03 -12.34 -8.70
CA ILE A 187 -12.30 -13.58 -8.95
C ILE A 187 -13.09 -14.44 -9.94
N ARG A 188 -12.48 -14.86 -11.05
CA ARG A 188 -13.10 -15.72 -12.08
C ARG A 188 -14.51 -15.26 -12.50
N ASP A 189 -14.66 -13.96 -12.77
CA ASP A 189 -15.94 -13.31 -13.12
C ASP A 189 -17.04 -13.40 -12.04
N ILE A 190 -16.63 -13.56 -10.78
CA ILE A 190 -17.47 -13.50 -9.59
C ILE A 190 -17.06 -12.25 -8.80
N ASP A 191 -17.98 -11.31 -8.66
CA ASP A 191 -17.79 -10.10 -7.88
C ASP A 191 -18.11 -10.37 -6.40
N LEU A 192 -17.11 -10.18 -5.53
CA LEU A 192 -17.23 -10.30 -4.08
C LEU A 192 -17.29 -8.91 -3.48
N HIS A 193 -18.41 -8.60 -2.82
CA HIS A 193 -18.64 -7.30 -2.20
C HIS A 193 -18.11 -7.30 -0.77
N LEU A 194 -17.11 -6.49 -0.49
CA LEU A 194 -16.53 -6.33 0.83
C LEU A 194 -16.97 -5.00 1.40
N VAL A 195 -17.50 -5.00 2.62
CA VAL A 195 -17.97 -3.79 3.31
C VAL A 195 -17.44 -3.81 4.74
N PHE A 196 -16.68 -2.79 5.12
CA PHE A 196 -16.17 -2.66 6.48
C PHE A 196 -17.31 -2.29 7.44
N PRO A 197 -17.38 -2.92 8.64
CA PRO A 197 -18.58 -2.84 9.48
C PRO A 197 -18.88 -1.45 10.04
N SER A 198 -17.88 -0.58 10.16
CA SER A 198 -18.04 0.76 10.74
C SER A 198 -17.84 1.86 9.69
N PRO A 199 -18.53 3.00 9.81
CA PRO A 199 -18.36 4.11 8.87
C PRO A 199 -17.05 4.87 9.12
N LEU A 200 -16.39 5.29 8.05
CA LEU A 200 -15.22 6.18 8.10
C LEU A 200 -15.44 7.37 7.17
N GLN A 201 -14.77 8.48 7.46
CA GLN A 201 -14.58 9.54 6.49
C GLN A 201 -13.49 9.12 5.51
N ILE A 202 -13.88 8.48 4.40
CA ILE A 202 -12.96 7.98 3.38
C ILE A 202 -12.26 9.18 2.70
N THR A 203 -10.93 9.14 2.69
CA THR A 203 -10.07 10.19 2.11
C THR A 203 -9.38 9.73 0.84
N GLU A 204 -9.01 8.44 0.76
CA GLU A 204 -8.25 7.88 -0.36
C GLU A 204 -8.61 6.40 -0.60
N SER A 205 -8.47 5.97 -1.85
CA SER A 205 -8.51 4.57 -2.27
C SER A 205 -7.18 4.21 -2.91
N ASN A 206 -6.63 3.03 -2.63
CA ASN A 206 -5.34 2.62 -3.18
C ASN A 206 -5.46 2.30 -4.69
N SER A 207 -5.31 3.32 -5.52
CA SER A 207 -5.41 3.19 -6.97
C SER A 207 -4.29 2.36 -7.60
N HIS A 208 -3.16 2.17 -6.90
CA HIS A 208 -2.04 1.37 -7.39
C HIS A 208 -2.41 -0.10 -7.58
N LEU A 209 -3.33 -0.61 -6.76
CA LEU A 209 -3.81 -1.99 -6.85
C LEU A 209 -4.54 -2.31 -8.16
N ARG A 210 -5.03 -1.30 -8.91
CA ARG A 210 -5.62 -1.54 -10.23
C ARG A 210 -4.60 -2.01 -11.27
N ALA A 211 -3.34 -1.63 -11.11
CA ALA A 211 -2.24 -2.05 -11.97
C ALA A 211 -1.56 -3.35 -11.49
N SER A 212 -1.74 -3.70 -10.21
CA SER A 212 -1.09 -4.86 -9.58
C SER A 212 -1.96 -5.42 -8.46
N THR A 213 -3.00 -6.17 -8.85
CA THR A 213 -3.95 -6.78 -7.91
C THR A 213 -3.34 -7.88 -7.07
N ASP A 214 -2.24 -8.51 -7.53
CA ASP A 214 -1.54 -9.58 -6.80
C ASP A 214 -1.04 -9.11 -5.42
N ARG A 215 -0.77 -7.80 -5.26
CA ARG A 215 -0.36 -7.24 -3.96
C ARG A 215 -1.41 -7.36 -2.87
N ILE A 216 -2.69 -7.45 -3.25
CA ILE A 216 -3.79 -7.69 -2.32
C ILE A 216 -3.59 -9.02 -1.59
N THR A 217 -3.04 -10.03 -2.28
CA THR A 217 -2.86 -11.36 -1.73
C THR A 217 -1.43 -11.65 -1.27
N GLU A 218 -0.42 -11.01 -1.88
CA GLU A 218 0.99 -11.16 -1.47
C GLU A 218 1.36 -10.32 -0.25
N GLU A 219 0.81 -9.10 -0.11
CA GLU A 219 1.15 -8.10 0.91
C GLU A 219 -0.09 -7.55 1.65
N PRO A 220 -0.94 -8.40 2.25
CA PRO A 220 -2.27 -8.01 2.75
C PRO A 220 -2.24 -6.89 3.82
N TYR A 221 -1.19 -6.82 4.65
CA TYR A 221 -1.05 -5.81 5.72
C TYR A 221 -0.08 -4.67 5.37
N VAL A 222 0.52 -4.69 4.17
CA VAL A 222 1.48 -3.67 3.71
C VAL A 222 0.90 -2.99 2.47
N GLY A 223 1.40 -3.27 1.27
CA GLY A 223 0.95 -2.64 0.03
C GLY A 223 -0.49 -2.95 -0.38
N GLY A 224 -1.10 -3.98 0.22
CA GLY A 224 -2.43 -4.50 -0.10
C GLY A 224 -3.61 -3.77 0.54
N TRP A 225 -3.40 -2.64 1.26
CA TRP A 225 -4.51 -1.85 1.79
C TRP A 225 -5.40 -1.31 0.65
N LEU A 226 -6.71 -1.29 0.90
CA LEU A 226 -7.74 -0.93 -0.07
C LEU A 226 -8.14 0.54 0.04
N LEU A 227 -8.49 1.00 1.24
CA LEU A 227 -9.07 2.32 1.51
C LEU A 227 -8.37 2.97 2.71
N GLU A 228 -8.26 4.30 2.68
CA GLU A 228 -7.79 5.14 3.77
C GLU A 228 -8.89 6.12 4.18
N GLY A 229 -9.04 6.38 5.48
CA GLY A 229 -9.95 7.39 5.98
C GLY A 229 -9.60 7.91 7.36
N LYS A 230 -10.35 8.92 7.80
CA LYS A 230 -10.37 9.37 9.19
C LYS A 230 -11.56 8.76 9.91
N TRP A 231 -11.39 8.54 11.21
CA TRP A 231 -12.50 8.12 12.03
C TRP A 231 -13.52 9.25 12.16
N ALA A 232 -14.79 8.95 11.86
CA ALA A 232 -15.84 9.95 11.72
C ALA A 232 -16.84 9.97 12.90
N THR A 233 -16.78 8.99 13.80
CA THR A 233 -17.73 8.84 14.91
C THR A 233 -17.04 9.05 16.27
N THR A 234 -17.83 9.23 17.32
CA THR A 234 -17.35 9.34 18.71
C THR A 234 -17.01 7.98 19.32
N ASP A 235 -17.52 6.91 18.74
CA ASP A 235 -17.29 5.54 19.21
C ASP A 235 -15.85 5.12 18.98
N SER A 236 -15.39 4.11 19.73
CA SER A 236 -14.04 3.59 19.54
C SER A 236 -13.87 3.01 18.12
N PRO A 237 -12.79 3.37 17.40
CA PRO A 237 -12.48 2.81 16.08
C PRO A 237 -12.36 1.29 16.05
N THR A 238 -12.06 0.71 17.20
CA THR A 238 -11.76 -0.71 17.37
C THR A 238 -12.91 -1.47 18.02
N ALA A 239 -14.06 -0.82 18.25
CA ALA A 239 -15.23 -1.46 18.82
C ALA A 239 -15.71 -2.64 17.95
N GLY A 240 -15.85 -3.81 18.54
CA GLY A 240 -16.26 -5.03 17.83
C GLY A 240 -15.19 -5.68 16.95
N LEU A 241 -13.96 -5.15 16.95
CA LEU A 241 -12.81 -5.73 16.23
C LEU A 241 -11.92 -6.53 17.18
N ARG A 242 -11.16 -7.49 16.61
CA ARG A 242 -10.25 -8.37 17.35
C ARG A 242 -8.80 -8.00 17.07
N THR A 243 -7.94 -8.01 18.08
CA THR A 243 -6.50 -7.82 17.92
C THR A 243 -5.72 -8.75 18.87
N GLY A 244 -4.41 -8.85 18.68
CA GLY A 244 -3.51 -9.66 19.50
C GLY A 244 -3.96 -11.13 19.61
N GLU A 245 -3.93 -11.66 20.83
CA GLU A 245 -4.24 -13.08 21.10
C GLU A 245 -5.69 -13.46 20.75
N SER A 246 -6.64 -12.53 20.92
CA SER A 246 -8.04 -12.75 20.55
C SER A 246 -8.18 -12.95 19.03
N ALA A 247 -7.46 -12.16 18.24
CA ALA A 247 -7.46 -12.29 16.79
C ALA A 247 -6.79 -13.60 16.34
N ARG A 248 -5.68 -13.99 16.96
CA ARG A 248 -4.99 -15.26 16.69
C ARG A 248 -5.88 -16.47 16.98
N THR A 249 -6.50 -16.51 18.16
CA THR A 249 -7.42 -17.58 18.55
C THR A 249 -8.61 -17.68 17.58
N TRP A 250 -9.20 -16.54 17.22
CA TRP A 250 -10.27 -16.48 16.23
C TRP A 250 -9.81 -17.00 14.87
N MET A 251 -8.62 -16.61 14.41
CA MET A 251 -8.07 -17.05 13.13
C MET A 251 -7.85 -18.57 13.06
N ILE A 252 -7.37 -19.19 14.14
CA ILE A 252 -7.25 -20.66 14.22
C ILE A 252 -8.61 -21.33 14.03
N HIS A 253 -9.67 -20.77 14.61
CA HIS A 253 -11.03 -21.27 14.41
C HIS A 253 -11.52 -21.06 12.97
N GLU A 254 -11.22 -19.92 12.33
CA GLU A 254 -11.61 -19.67 10.94
C GLU A 254 -10.90 -20.62 9.97
N ILE A 255 -9.62 -20.91 10.17
CA ILE A 255 -8.88 -21.90 9.37
C ILE A 255 -9.50 -23.29 9.52
N LYS A 256 -9.87 -23.68 10.74
CA LYS A 256 -10.56 -24.95 10.99
C LYS A 256 -11.93 -24.99 10.30
N ARG A 257 -12.74 -23.94 10.44
CA ARG A 257 -14.06 -23.81 9.79
C ARG A 257 -13.95 -23.89 8.27
N LEU A 258 -12.95 -23.26 7.67
CA LEU A 258 -12.70 -23.33 6.22
C LEU A 258 -12.37 -24.76 5.79
N THR A 259 -11.50 -25.43 6.54
CA THR A 259 -11.12 -26.82 6.27
C THR A 259 -12.34 -27.74 6.28
N GLU A 260 -13.19 -27.61 7.30
CA GLU A 260 -14.45 -28.35 7.41
C GLU A 260 -15.43 -28.01 6.28
N PHE A 261 -15.56 -26.73 5.92
CA PHE A 261 -16.40 -26.27 4.81
C PHE A 261 -15.98 -26.91 3.47
N VAL A 262 -14.69 -26.84 3.15
CA VAL A 262 -14.15 -27.38 1.89
C VAL A 262 -14.27 -28.90 1.86
N GLN A 263 -13.97 -29.59 2.97
CA GLN A 263 -14.15 -31.04 3.08
C GLN A 263 -15.60 -31.47 2.87
N HIS A 264 -16.56 -30.76 3.48
CA HIS A 264 -17.97 -31.05 3.33
C HIS A 264 -18.43 -30.89 1.87
N LYS A 265 -17.95 -29.85 1.17
CA LYS A 265 -18.25 -29.63 -0.26
C LYS A 265 -17.62 -30.69 -1.16
N ASN A 266 -16.35 -31.03 -0.91
CA ASN A 266 -15.66 -32.08 -1.64
C ASN A 266 -16.25 -33.47 -1.39
N ALA A 267 -16.82 -33.74 -0.21
CA ALA A 267 -17.51 -34.99 0.09
C ALA A 267 -18.83 -35.17 -0.68
N LEU A 268 -19.46 -34.07 -1.09
CA LEU A 268 -20.66 -34.04 -1.94
C LEU A 268 -20.32 -34.11 -3.44
N SER A 269 -19.12 -33.69 -3.81
CA SER A 269 -18.50 -33.98 -5.11
C SER A 269 -18.03 -35.43 -5.13
N THR A 270 -18.18 -36.16 -6.24
CA THR A 270 -17.84 -37.60 -6.33
C THR A 270 -16.33 -37.92 -6.21
N GLN A 271 -15.48 -36.94 -5.89
CA GLN A 271 -14.06 -37.11 -5.59
C GLN A 271 -13.80 -37.00 -4.09
N ARG A 272 -13.83 -38.15 -3.41
CA ARG A 272 -13.37 -38.27 -2.01
C ARG A 272 -11.84 -38.16 -1.97
N LEU A 273 -11.31 -37.01 -1.58
CA LEU A 273 -9.97 -36.91 -1.02
C LEU A 273 -10.08 -37.20 0.49
N ASN A 274 -9.47 -38.32 0.90
CA ASN A 274 -9.62 -38.93 2.22
C ASN A 274 -8.40 -38.64 3.12
N ASP A 275 -7.59 -37.65 2.75
CA ASP A 275 -6.51 -37.14 3.54
C ASP A 275 -7.01 -35.88 4.26
N GLY A 276 -6.81 -35.80 5.58
CA GLY A 276 -7.07 -34.60 6.38
C GLY A 276 -6.12 -33.45 6.03
N GLY A 277 -6.01 -33.14 4.74
CA GLY A 277 -5.08 -32.19 4.16
C GLY A 277 -5.44 -30.76 4.50
N ILE A 278 -4.41 -29.94 4.57
CA ILE A 278 -4.50 -28.49 4.72
C ILE A 278 -5.12 -27.92 3.44
N VAL A 279 -6.04 -26.98 3.57
CA VAL A 279 -6.64 -26.29 2.42
C VAL A 279 -5.52 -25.60 1.64
N ALA A 280 -5.46 -25.83 0.33
CA ALA A 280 -4.47 -25.17 -0.50
C ALA A 280 -4.77 -23.67 -0.65
N VAL A 281 -3.72 -22.86 -0.72
CA VAL A 281 -3.82 -21.43 -1.10
C VAL A 281 -4.57 -21.31 -2.42
N GLY A 282 -5.47 -20.34 -2.50
CA GLY A 282 -6.31 -20.09 -3.67
C GLY A 282 -7.37 -21.16 -3.86
N VAL A 283 -7.90 -21.76 -2.78
CA VAL A 283 -8.98 -22.75 -2.87
C VAL A 283 -10.17 -22.22 -3.67
N ALA A 284 -10.48 -20.92 -3.58
CA ALA A 284 -11.56 -20.30 -4.37
C ALA A 284 -11.35 -20.41 -5.89
N GLN A 285 -10.09 -20.54 -6.35
CA GLN A 285 -9.77 -20.72 -7.77
C GLN A 285 -10.17 -22.11 -8.29
N HIS A 286 -10.39 -23.07 -7.40
CA HIS A 286 -10.68 -24.46 -7.74
C HIS A 286 -12.14 -24.87 -7.47
N LEU A 287 -12.92 -24.00 -6.81
CA LEU A 287 -14.34 -24.21 -6.55
C LEU A 287 -15.20 -23.76 -7.73
N ASP A 288 -16.42 -24.31 -7.85
CA ASP A 288 -17.39 -23.79 -8.80
C ASP A 288 -17.99 -22.45 -8.33
N ARG A 289 -18.78 -21.79 -9.19
CA ARG A 289 -19.38 -20.49 -8.88
C ARG A 289 -20.27 -20.53 -7.64
N GLN A 290 -21.05 -21.61 -7.47
CA GLN A 290 -21.99 -21.72 -6.36
C GLN A 290 -21.25 -21.92 -5.03
N ASP A 291 -20.16 -22.69 -5.03
CA ASP A 291 -19.34 -22.92 -3.86
C ASP A 291 -18.50 -21.69 -3.49
N VAL A 292 -17.99 -20.92 -4.45
CA VAL A 292 -17.35 -19.61 -4.18
C VAL A 292 -18.34 -18.66 -3.51
N LEU A 293 -19.59 -18.58 -4.00
CA LEU A 293 -20.62 -17.73 -3.38
C LEU A 293 -21.03 -18.24 -2.00
N GLY A 294 -21.10 -19.55 -1.80
CA GLY A 294 -21.34 -20.17 -0.50
C GLY A 294 -20.23 -19.83 0.51
N LEU A 295 -18.97 -19.92 0.06
CA LEU A 295 -17.81 -19.55 0.84
C LEU A 295 -17.84 -18.06 1.21
N TYR A 296 -18.13 -17.19 0.25
CA TYR A 296 -18.30 -15.76 0.50
C TYR A 296 -19.39 -15.48 1.54
N ASN A 297 -20.55 -16.12 1.43
CA ASN A 297 -21.66 -15.93 2.36
C ASN A 297 -21.33 -16.41 3.79
N GLU A 298 -20.58 -17.50 3.92
CA GLU A 298 -20.23 -18.09 5.22
C GLU A 298 -19.15 -17.30 5.97
N PHE A 299 -18.16 -16.76 5.24
CA PHE A 299 -16.96 -16.17 5.86
C PHE A 299 -16.83 -14.65 5.66
N PHE A 300 -17.26 -14.11 4.52
CA PHE A 300 -16.83 -12.77 4.06
C PHE A 300 -17.97 -11.77 3.88
N CYS A 301 -19.23 -12.22 3.98
CA CYS A 301 -20.35 -11.34 3.74
C CYS A 301 -20.43 -10.23 4.81
N PRO A 302 -20.93 -9.03 4.45
CA PRO A 302 -21.14 -7.94 5.40
C PRO A 302 -22.03 -8.30 6.60
N HIS A 303 -22.87 -9.32 6.49
CA HIS A 303 -23.74 -9.75 7.59
C HIS A 303 -23.03 -10.65 8.61
N ALA A 304 -21.87 -11.22 8.28
CA ALA A 304 -21.04 -11.94 9.24
C ALA A 304 -20.58 -11.02 10.38
N SER A 305 -20.38 -9.72 10.09
CA SER A 305 -19.99 -8.71 11.09
C SER A 305 -21.16 -8.08 11.85
N TRP A 306 -22.39 -8.24 11.38
CA TRP A 306 -23.59 -7.67 12.02
C TRP A 306 -24.30 -8.65 12.98
N ARG A 307 -23.82 -9.90 13.06
CA ARG A 307 -24.39 -10.95 13.92
C ARG A 307 -23.79 -11.04 15.33
N ILE A 308 -22.95 -10.08 15.73
CA ILE A 308 -22.49 -10.01 17.13
C ILE A 308 -23.56 -9.25 17.92
N PRO A 309 -24.27 -9.89 18.88
CA PRO A 309 -25.10 -9.15 19.82
C PRO A 309 -24.17 -8.28 20.68
N LEU A 310 -24.54 -7.01 20.85
CA LEU A 310 -23.95 -6.11 21.84
C LEU A 310 -23.95 -6.72 23.25
#